data_AF-A0A9P3A2M5-F1
#
_entry.id   AF-A0A9P3A2M5-F1
#
_cell.length_a   1.000
_cell.length_b   1.000
_cell.length_c   1.000
_cell.angle_alpha   90.00
_cell.angle_beta   90.00
_cell.angle_gamma   90.00
#
_symmetry.space_group_name_H-M   'P 1'
#
loop_
_entity.id
_entity.type
_entity.pdbx_description
1 polymer ?
#
loop_
_entity_poly.entity_id
_entity_poly.type
_entity_poly.pdbx_seq_one_letter_code
_entity_poly.pdbx_strand_id
1 'polypeptide(L)'
;MSASDDNLGTSYPRGGTSTASGGLGIFVDPETEDPLEIWVDLAIPNRMGLIRQLQSENAQISAFHSSPDTSLLILSPRSTHIFDRYAHPAWLPPRLRAKVQSERAKAGEEGDNDEWKTKVLLKSDWVGRCVEQGRFLGEDDDWGGFRAGG
;
A
#
# COMPACT_ATOMS: atom_id res chain seq x y z
N MET A 1 -32.43 -18.74 -8.76
CA MET A 1 -31.98 -18.29 -7.43
C MET A 1 -30.56 -17.80 -7.62
N SER A 2 -30.38 -16.48 -7.50
CA SER A 2 -29.15 -15.77 -7.87
C SER A 2 -27.95 -16.25 -7.07
N ALA A 3 -26.82 -16.31 -7.75
CA ALA A 3 -25.50 -16.45 -7.18
C ALA A 3 -25.24 -15.29 -6.22
N SER A 4 -25.04 -15.60 -4.95
CA SER A 4 -24.27 -14.76 -4.05
C SER A 4 -22.82 -15.19 -4.22
N ASP A 5 -22.15 -14.65 -5.22
CA ASP A 5 -20.70 -14.59 -5.20
C ASP A 5 -20.33 -13.68 -4.03
N ASP A 6 -20.09 -14.29 -2.86
CA ASP A 6 -19.31 -13.67 -1.78
C ASP A 6 -17.88 -13.54 -2.29
N ASN A 7 -17.67 -12.58 -3.18
CA ASN A 7 -16.38 -12.06 -3.52
C ASN A 7 -15.95 -11.19 -2.33
N LEU A 8 -15.46 -11.84 -1.26
CA LEU A 8 -14.57 -11.21 -0.28
C LEU A 8 -13.24 -10.92 -0.97
N GLY A 9 -13.30 -10.21 -2.10
CA GLY A 9 -12.14 -9.69 -2.80
C GLY A 9 -11.56 -8.62 -1.90
N THR A 10 -10.31 -8.79 -1.49
CA THR A 10 -9.48 -7.73 -0.93
C THR A 10 -9.55 -6.54 -1.89
N SER A 11 -10.42 -5.58 -1.60
CA SER A 11 -10.53 -4.36 -2.38
C SER A 11 -9.29 -3.54 -2.07
N TYR A 12 -8.49 -3.24 -3.09
CA TYR A 12 -7.36 -2.33 -2.91
C TYR A 12 -7.83 -0.97 -2.39
N PRO A 13 -6.96 -0.24 -1.67
CA PRO A 13 -7.31 1.09 -1.20
C PRO A 13 -7.65 2.01 -2.37
N ARG A 14 -8.71 2.79 -2.19
CA ARG A 14 -9.14 3.85 -3.10
C ARG A 14 -8.88 5.20 -2.45
N GLY A 15 -8.76 6.24 -3.26
CA GLY A 15 -8.59 7.59 -2.77
C GLY A 15 -9.35 8.60 -3.61
N GLY A 16 -9.38 9.84 -3.12
CA GLY A 16 -10.18 10.91 -3.66
C GLY A 16 -9.41 11.89 -4.55
N THR A 17 -9.95 13.10 -4.61
CA THR A 17 -9.38 14.25 -5.32
C THR A 17 -8.80 15.26 -4.34
N SER A 18 -7.85 16.06 -4.84
CA SER A 18 -7.11 17.02 -4.03
C SER A 18 -8.00 18.06 -3.37
N THR A 19 -7.63 18.42 -2.15
CA THR A 19 -8.25 19.54 -1.41
C THR A 19 -8.17 20.87 -2.18
N ALA A 20 -7.11 21.07 -2.98
CA ALA A 20 -6.95 22.26 -3.83
C ALA A 20 -8.01 22.36 -4.93
N SER A 21 -8.60 21.23 -5.33
CA SER A 21 -9.71 21.15 -6.28
C SER A 21 -11.09 21.09 -5.62
N GLY A 22 -11.17 21.29 -4.30
CA GLY A 22 -12.41 21.18 -3.53
C GLY A 22 -12.79 19.75 -3.14
N GLY A 23 -11.87 18.78 -3.29
CA GLY A 23 -12.06 17.41 -2.83
C GLY A 23 -11.80 17.23 -1.33
N LEU A 24 -12.08 16.04 -0.80
CA LEU A 24 -11.82 15.69 0.60
C LEU A 24 -10.33 15.39 0.89
N GLY A 25 -9.51 15.24 -0.15
CA GLY A 25 -8.10 14.87 -0.05
C GLY A 25 -7.79 13.66 -0.92
N ILE A 26 -6.59 13.64 -1.50
CA ILE A 26 -6.11 12.54 -2.35
C ILE A 26 -6.12 11.20 -1.60
N PHE A 27 -5.78 11.21 -0.31
CA PHE A 27 -5.60 9.99 0.48
C PHE A 27 -6.75 9.75 1.47
N VAL A 28 -7.98 10.03 1.03
CA VAL A 28 -9.23 9.77 1.76
C VAL A 28 -10.08 8.84 0.90
N ASP A 29 -10.63 7.77 1.48
CA ASP A 29 -11.57 6.91 0.78
C ASP A 29 -12.85 7.71 0.47
N PRO A 30 -13.26 7.83 -0.81
CA PRO A 30 -14.39 8.67 -1.18
C PRO A 30 -15.76 8.12 -0.74
N GLU A 31 -15.85 6.84 -0.38
CA GLU A 31 -17.10 6.23 0.08
C GLU A 31 -17.25 6.29 1.60
N THR A 32 -16.17 6.05 2.35
CA THR A 32 -16.23 6.05 3.83
C THR A 32 -15.82 7.38 4.44
N GLU A 33 -15.19 8.25 3.65
CA GLU A 33 -14.56 9.52 4.09
C GLU A 33 -13.41 9.31 5.10
N ASP A 34 -12.93 8.07 5.26
CA ASP A 34 -11.84 7.76 6.16
C ASP A 34 -10.47 8.06 5.52
N PRO A 35 -9.53 8.65 6.27
CA PRO A 35 -8.14 8.75 5.86
C PRO A 35 -7.51 7.38 5.60
N LEU A 36 -6.78 7.26 4.50
CA LEU A 36 -5.93 6.09 4.25
C LEU A 36 -4.76 6.08 5.24
N GLU A 37 -4.51 4.93 5.86
CA GLU A 37 -3.36 4.74 6.73
C GLU A 37 -2.15 4.25 5.93
N ILE A 38 -1.11 5.10 5.89
CA ILE A 38 0.06 4.94 5.05
C ILE A 38 1.31 4.88 5.91
N TRP A 39 2.15 3.86 5.72
CA TRP A 39 3.46 3.81 6.34
C TRP A 39 4.54 4.30 5.38
N VAL A 40 5.45 5.12 5.89
CA VAL A 40 6.55 5.71 5.12
C VAL A 40 7.88 5.23 5.67
N ASP A 41 8.66 4.61 4.80
CA ASP A 41 9.94 4.03 5.14
C ASP A 41 10.95 5.04 5.70
N LEU A 42 11.66 4.64 6.75
CA LEU A 42 12.67 5.45 7.44
C LEU A 42 13.88 5.78 6.55
N ALA A 43 14.18 4.94 5.56
CA ALA A 43 15.30 5.10 4.64
C ALA A 43 14.99 6.00 3.43
N ILE A 44 13.81 6.60 3.35
CA ILE A 44 13.45 7.55 2.28
C ILE A 44 14.19 8.89 2.50
N PRO A 45 14.94 9.39 1.48
CA PRO A 45 15.49 10.74 1.51
C PRO A 45 14.37 11.77 1.65
N ASN A 46 14.55 12.77 2.51
CA ASN A 46 13.52 13.79 2.77
C ASN A 46 12.15 13.21 3.20
N ARG A 47 12.16 12.12 4.00
CA ARG A 47 10.95 11.49 4.55
C ARG A 47 9.95 12.48 5.15
N MET A 48 10.44 13.50 5.88
CA MET A 48 9.55 14.50 6.49
C MET A 48 8.84 15.39 5.46
N GLY A 49 9.49 15.68 4.32
CA GLY A 49 8.83 16.37 3.22
C GLY A 49 7.70 15.54 2.61
N LEU A 50 7.96 14.24 2.39
CA LEU A 50 6.98 13.29 1.87
C LEU A 50 5.78 13.13 2.83
N ILE A 51 6.03 12.99 4.13
CA ILE A 51 4.99 12.92 5.17
C ILE A 51 4.11 14.18 5.15
N ARG A 52 4.71 15.37 5.01
CA ARG A 52 3.94 16.62 4.93
C ARG A 52 3.06 16.66 3.69
N GLN A 53 3.53 16.16 2.54
CA GLN A 53 2.71 16.07 1.33
C GLN A 53 1.52 15.13 1.50
N LEU A 54 1.74 13.95 2.11
CA LEU A 54 0.68 13.01 2.45
C LEU A 54 -0.35 13.65 3.39
N GLN A 55 0.11 14.31 4.46
CA GLN A 55 -0.75 14.96 5.44
C GLN A 55 -1.49 16.18 4.90
N SER A 56 -0.91 16.94 3.96
CA SER A 56 -1.62 18.06 3.31
C SER A 56 -2.77 17.61 2.43
N GLU A 57 -2.82 16.32 2.10
CA GLU A 57 -3.90 15.67 1.35
C GLU A 57 -4.62 14.62 2.22
N ASN A 58 -4.64 14.86 3.54
CA ASN A 58 -5.42 14.15 4.56
C ASN A 58 -5.09 12.67 4.77
N ALA A 59 -3.89 12.20 4.43
CA ALA A 59 -3.45 10.86 4.81
C ALA A 59 -3.20 10.72 6.32
N GLN A 60 -3.47 9.53 6.86
CA GLN A 60 -3.01 9.12 8.20
C GLN A 60 -1.65 8.42 8.09
N ILE A 61 -0.67 8.83 8.90
CA ILE A 61 0.66 8.21 8.90
C ILE A 61 0.70 7.10 9.95
N SER A 62 0.91 5.87 9.51
CA SER A 62 1.09 4.76 10.43
C SER A 62 2.46 4.77 11.10
N ALA A 63 2.48 4.36 12.36
CA ALA A 63 3.72 4.07 13.09
C ALA A 63 4.34 2.73 12.66
N PHE A 64 3.52 1.75 12.25
CA PHE A 64 3.97 0.37 12.04
C PHE A 64 3.45 -0.19 10.71
N HIS A 65 4.36 -0.59 9.83
CA HIS A 65 4.01 -1.23 8.54
C HIS A 65 3.20 -2.54 8.70
N SER A 66 3.27 -3.18 9.87
CA SER A 66 2.55 -4.40 10.19
C SER A 66 1.14 -4.17 10.73
N SER A 67 0.71 -2.92 10.91
CA SER A 67 -0.65 -2.63 11.37
C SER A 67 -1.67 -3.19 10.36
N PRO A 68 -2.77 -3.82 10.81
CA PRO A 68 -3.83 -4.29 9.91
C PRO A 68 -4.36 -3.18 9.01
N ASP A 69 -4.54 -1.98 9.57
CA ASP A 69 -5.15 -0.83 8.89
C ASP A 69 -4.22 -0.16 7.87
N THR A 70 -2.91 -0.38 7.95
CA THR A 70 -1.94 0.19 7.00
C THR A 70 -2.00 -0.52 5.66
N SER A 71 -2.72 -0.02 4.67
CA SER A 71 -2.84 -0.68 3.36
C SER A 71 -1.74 -0.28 2.36
N LEU A 72 -1.10 0.88 2.55
CA LEU A 72 -0.08 1.41 1.66
C LEU A 72 1.28 1.54 2.35
N LEU A 73 2.33 1.01 1.70
CA LEU A 73 3.70 1.10 2.17
C LEU A 73 4.56 1.85 1.13
N ILE A 74 5.04 3.03 1.50
CA ILE A 74 5.95 3.81 0.64
C ILE A 74 7.39 3.42 0.95
N LEU A 75 8.05 2.74 0.02
CA LEU A 75 9.36 2.13 0.21
C LEU A 75 10.51 2.94 -0.37
N SER A 76 11.63 2.93 0.36
CA SER A 76 12.94 3.26 -0.21
C SER A 76 13.44 2.08 -1.06
N PRO A 77 14.17 2.30 -2.17
CA PRO A 77 14.84 1.22 -2.90
C PRO A 77 15.84 0.43 -2.04
N ARG A 78 16.24 0.97 -0.88
CA ARG A 78 17.15 0.32 0.08
C ARG A 78 16.44 -0.63 1.05
N SER A 79 15.11 -0.65 1.05
CA SER A 79 14.31 -1.36 2.04
C SER A 79 13.99 -2.79 1.63
N THR A 80 15.04 -3.55 1.34
CA THR A 80 14.93 -4.92 0.85
C THR A 80 14.21 -5.83 1.84
N HIS A 81 14.38 -5.62 3.15
CA HIS A 81 13.71 -6.43 4.17
C HIS A 81 12.18 -6.25 4.18
N ILE A 82 11.70 -5.01 4.04
CA ILE A 82 10.26 -4.74 4.00
C ILE A 82 9.68 -5.24 2.67
N PHE A 83 10.41 -5.03 1.57
CA PHE A 83 10.06 -5.61 0.29
C PHE A 83 9.92 -7.13 0.37
N ASP A 84 10.94 -7.84 0.87
CA ASP A 84 10.96 -9.30 0.93
C ASP A 84 9.80 -9.89 1.76
N ARG A 85 9.30 -9.13 2.74
CA ARG A 85 8.18 -9.53 3.60
C ARG A 85 6.83 -9.44 2.90
N TYR A 86 6.58 -8.34 2.19
CA TYR A 86 5.28 -8.02 1.60
C TYR A 86 5.23 -8.21 0.09
N ALA A 87 6.31 -8.66 -0.55
CA ALA A 87 6.31 -8.99 -1.97
C ALA A 87 5.66 -10.35 -2.22
N HIS A 88 4.93 -10.44 -3.33
CA HIS A 88 4.43 -11.70 -3.85
C HIS A 88 5.56 -12.77 -3.91
N PRO A 89 5.33 -14.02 -3.46
CA PRO A 89 6.36 -15.06 -3.43
C PRO A 89 7.04 -15.34 -4.78
N ALA A 90 6.35 -15.11 -5.90
CA ALA A 90 6.94 -15.25 -7.24
C ALA A 90 8.04 -14.23 -7.52
N TRP A 91 8.03 -13.08 -6.84
CA TRP A 91 9.02 -12.00 -7.01
C TRP A 91 10.26 -12.22 -6.13
N LEU A 92 10.19 -13.15 -5.18
CA LEU A 92 11.31 -13.52 -4.32
C LEU A 92 12.29 -14.48 -5.03
N PRO A 93 13.60 -14.33 -4.81
CA PRO A 93 14.61 -15.32 -5.19
C PRO A 93 14.33 -16.71 -4.60
N PRO A 94 14.75 -17.81 -5.25
CA PRO A 94 14.42 -19.17 -4.81
C PRO A 94 14.75 -19.48 -3.34
N ARG A 95 15.89 -19.00 -2.84
CA ARG A 95 16.31 -19.19 -1.44
C ARG A 95 15.39 -18.47 -0.45
N LEU A 96 14.97 -17.25 -0.78
CA LEU A 96 14.06 -16.46 0.06
C LEU A 96 12.65 -17.02 -0.01
N ARG A 97 12.20 -17.44 -1.20
CA ARG A 97 10.91 -18.13 -1.39
C ARG A 97 10.80 -19.37 -0.51
N ALA A 98 11.84 -20.23 -0.49
CA ALA A 98 11.86 -21.43 0.34
C ALA A 98 11.84 -21.09 1.85
N LYS A 99 12.55 -20.03 2.26
CA LYS A 99 12.52 -19.55 3.65
C LYS A 99 11.13 -19.08 4.05
N VAL A 100 10.51 -18.20 3.26
CA VAL A 100 9.16 -17.67 3.51
C VAL A 100 8.12 -18.79 3.54
N GLN A 101 8.18 -19.75 2.59
CA GLN A 101 7.30 -20.92 2.60
C GLN A 101 7.47 -21.78 3.87
N SER A 102 8.71 -21.98 4.33
CA SER A 102 8.97 -22.73 5.56
C SER A 102 8.48 -21.99 6.81
N GLU A 103 8.59 -20.67 6.85
CA GLU A 103 8.11 -19.85 7.97
C GLU A 103 6.58 -19.86 8.04
N ARG A 104 5.89 -19.73 6.90
CA ARG A 104 4.43 -19.84 6.81
C ARG A 104 3.91 -21.22 7.24
N ALA A 105 4.56 -22.28 6.76
CA ALA A 105 4.22 -23.65 7.15
C ALA A 105 4.38 -23.89 8.67
N LYS A 106 5.36 -23.24 9.31
CA LYS A 106 5.54 -23.31 10.78
C LYS A 106 4.52 -22.47 11.54
N ALA A 107 4.08 -21.35 10.97
CA ALA A 107 3.08 -20.47 11.55
C ALA A 107 1.66 -21.05 11.48
N GLY A 108 1.44 -22.13 10.70
CA GLY A 108 0.11 -22.68 10.47
C GLY A 108 -0.76 -21.78 9.59
N GLU A 109 -0.15 -20.87 8.84
CA GLU A 109 -0.81 -20.00 7.87
C GLU A 109 -1.14 -20.84 6.61
N GLU A 110 -2.23 -21.59 6.67
CA GLU A 110 -2.88 -22.21 5.50
C GLU A 110 -4.02 -21.29 5.02
N GLY A 111 -3.87 -20.67 3.84
CA GLY A 111 -4.95 -19.92 3.18
C GLY A 111 -4.81 -18.39 3.21
N ASP A 112 -5.82 -17.72 2.64
CA ASP A 112 -5.89 -16.35 2.09
C ASP A 112 -5.33 -15.15 2.90
N ASN A 113 -4.80 -15.34 4.10
CA ASN A 113 -4.28 -14.30 4.99
C ASN A 113 -2.82 -13.90 4.70
N ASP A 114 -2.45 -13.95 3.43
CA ASP A 114 -1.12 -13.61 3.01
C ASP A 114 -0.92 -12.09 3.13
N GLU A 115 0.00 -11.63 4.00
CA GLU A 115 0.28 -10.20 4.24
C GLU A 115 0.50 -9.40 2.93
N TRP A 116 1.00 -10.04 1.86
CA TRP A 116 1.18 -9.39 0.55
C TRP A 116 -0.14 -9.05 -0.16
N LYS A 117 -1.24 -9.74 0.13
CA LYS A 117 -2.56 -9.48 -0.47
C LYS A 117 -3.23 -8.22 0.06
N THR A 118 -2.86 -7.80 1.27
CA THR A 118 -3.50 -6.67 1.97
C THR A 118 -2.68 -5.40 1.93
N LYS A 119 -1.46 -5.45 1.39
CA LYS A 119 -0.51 -4.34 1.37
C LYS A 119 -0.07 -4.03 -0.06
N VAL A 120 -0.05 -2.77 -0.42
CA VAL A 120 0.52 -2.30 -1.69
C VAL A 120 1.86 -1.64 -1.42
N LEU A 121 2.92 -2.12 -2.09
CA LEU A 121 4.24 -1.52 -2.00
C LEU A 121 4.42 -0.52 -3.14
N LEU A 122 4.74 0.73 -2.80
CA LEU A 122 4.87 1.85 -3.75
C LEU A 122 6.24 2.52 -3.63
N LYS A 123 6.78 2.98 -4.76
CA LYS A 123 7.97 3.85 -4.78
C LYS A 123 7.60 5.25 -4.26
N SER A 124 8.56 5.95 -3.65
CA SER A 124 8.36 7.30 -3.07
C SER A 124 7.73 8.31 -4.02
N ASP A 125 8.07 8.22 -5.31
CA ASP A 125 7.67 9.19 -6.33
C ASP A 125 6.15 9.16 -6.62
N TRP A 126 5.47 8.07 -6.25
CA TRP A 126 4.03 7.91 -6.41
C TRP A 126 3.24 9.06 -5.75
N VAL A 127 3.63 9.48 -4.55
CA VAL A 127 2.94 10.56 -3.82
C VAL A 127 3.00 11.86 -4.62
N GLY A 128 4.17 12.21 -5.14
CA GLY A 128 4.35 13.39 -5.99
C GLY A 128 3.47 13.31 -7.23
N ARG A 129 3.36 12.11 -7.83
CA ARG A 129 2.52 11.91 -9.01
C ARG A 129 1.04 12.07 -8.73
N CYS A 130 0.53 11.58 -7.60
CA CYS A 130 -0.85 11.80 -7.19
C CYS A 130 -1.13 13.30 -7.00
N VAL A 131 -0.24 14.01 -6.31
CA VAL A 131 -0.35 15.47 -6.07
C VAL A 131 -0.33 16.25 -7.39
N GLU A 132 0.56 15.93 -8.32
CA GLU A 132 0.61 16.55 -9.66
C GLU A 132 -0.69 16.37 -10.45
N GLN A 133 -1.32 15.20 -10.34
CA GLN A 133 -2.59 14.89 -11.02
C GLN A 133 -3.82 15.39 -10.25
N GLY A 134 -3.64 15.85 -9.02
CA GLY A 134 -4.72 16.29 -8.14
C GLY A 134 -5.69 15.16 -7.76
N ARG A 135 -5.29 13.89 -7.84
CA ARG A 135 -6.14 12.73 -7.53
C ARG A 135 -5.32 11.50 -7.15
N PHE A 136 -5.99 10.55 -6.50
CA PHE A 136 -5.42 9.24 -6.21
C PHE A 136 -5.15 8.46 -7.50
N LEU A 137 -4.00 7.78 -7.56
CA LEU A 137 -3.61 6.88 -8.64
C LEU A 137 -3.59 5.44 -8.10
N GLY A 138 -4.73 4.77 -8.25
CA GLY A 138 -5.00 3.44 -7.70
C GLY A 138 -4.79 2.31 -8.70
N GLU A 139 -5.45 1.18 -8.46
CA GLU A 139 -5.38 0.00 -9.33
C GLU A 139 -5.78 0.28 -10.78
N ASP A 140 -6.87 1.03 -11.00
CA ASP A 140 -7.35 1.41 -12.34
C ASP A 140 -6.34 2.25 -13.13
N ASP A 141 -5.39 2.89 -12.44
CA ASP A 141 -4.31 3.68 -13.03
C ASP A 141 -2.96 2.93 -13.07
N ASP A 142 -2.96 1.62 -12.80
CA ASP A 142 -1.75 0.81 -12.59
C ASP A 142 -0.80 1.46 -11.56
N TRP A 143 -1.37 2.09 -10.53
CA TRP A 143 -0.63 2.83 -9.50
C TRP A 143 0.33 3.89 -10.09
N GLY A 144 -0.01 4.43 -11.26
CA GLY A 144 0.85 5.35 -12.02
C GLY A 144 2.18 4.76 -12.47
N GLY A 145 2.35 3.42 -12.49
CA GLY A 145 3.60 2.73 -12.80
C GLY A 145 4.60 2.67 -11.62
N PHE A 146 4.17 3.01 -10.40
CA PHE A 146 5.03 3.07 -9.22
C PHE A 146 4.88 1.88 -8.25
N ARG A 147 4.01 0.90 -8.56
CA ARG A 147 3.92 -0.33 -7.79
C ARG A 147 5.25 -1.08 -7.83
N ALA A 148 5.75 -1.38 -6.64
CA ALA A 148 6.95 -2.16 -6.43
C ALA A 148 6.63 -3.60 -5.99
N GLY A 149 5.44 -3.85 -5.44
CA GLY A 149 5.12 -5.04 -4.64
C GLY A 149 3.71 -5.01 -4.09
N GLY A 150 3.38 -6.01 -3.27
CA GLY A 150 2.01 -6.42 -3.00
C GLY A 150 1.70 -7.56 -3.93
#